data_AF-A0A1Q8YK49-F1
#
_entry.id   AF-A0A1Q8YK49-F1
#
_cell.length_a   1.000
_cell.length_b   1.000
_cell.length_c   1.000
_cell.angle_alpha   90.00
_cell.angle_beta   90.00
_cell.angle_gamma   90.00
#
_symmetry.space_group_name_H-M   'P 1'
#
loop_
_entity.id
_entity.type
_entity.pdbx_description
1 polymer ?
#
loop_
_entity_poly.entity_id
_entity_poly.type
_entity_poly.pdbx_seq_one_letter_code
_entity_poly.pdbx_strand_id
1 'polypeptide(L)'
;MDELPQLLSILAGNMSFVGPRPALFNQHDLIALRTQHGVHELVPGLTGWAQVNGRDELPIPDKVKLDAAYLQRQSLAFDSRILWLTFVKVLRRDGVSH
;
A
#
# COMPACT_ATOMS: atom_id res chain seq x y z
N MET A 1 8.63 10.87 -3.69
CA MET A 1 7.33 11.51 -3.42
C MET A 1 7.32 11.86 -1.96
N ASP A 2 7.28 13.15 -1.65
CA ASP A 2 7.27 13.65 -0.28
C ASP A 2 6.02 13.13 0.47
N GLU A 3 6.17 12.83 1.76
CA GLU A 3 5.10 12.21 2.56
C GLU A 3 4.07 13.23 3.07
N LEU A 4 4.41 14.53 3.12
CA LEU A 4 3.52 15.61 3.55
C LEU A 4 2.26 15.77 2.65
N PRO A 5 2.37 15.79 1.30
CA PRO A 5 1.20 15.78 0.41
C PRO A 5 0.27 14.57 0.59
N GLN A 6 0.82 13.42 0.98
CA GLN A 6 0.02 12.20 1.19
C GLN A 6 -0.79 12.30 2.48
N LEU A 7 -0.24 12.88 3.54
CA LEU A 7 -0.99 13.14 4.77
C LEU A 7 -2.17 14.10 4.55
N LEU A 8 -1.96 15.18 3.78
CA LEU A 8 -3.06 16.08 3.40
C LEU A 8 -4.12 15.36 2.56
N SER A 9 -3.71 14.42 1.70
CA SER A 9 -4.64 13.62 0.89
C SER A 9 -5.48 12.65 1.73
N ILE A 10 -4.94 12.16 2.85
CA ILE A 10 -5.69 11.38 3.84
C ILE A 10 -6.73 12.26 4.55
N LEU A 11 -6.33 13.46 4.98
CA LEU A 11 -7.25 14.41 5.62
C LEU A 11 -8.35 14.89 4.67
N ALA A 12 -8.05 15.01 3.37
CA ALA A 12 -9.00 15.34 2.32
C ALA A 12 -9.92 14.16 1.90
N GLY A 13 -9.70 12.96 2.43
CA GLY A 13 -10.50 11.76 2.12
C GLY A 13 -10.17 11.08 0.78
N ASN A 14 -9.12 11.53 0.08
CA ASN A 14 -8.69 10.94 -1.20
C ASN A 14 -7.78 9.71 -1.01
N MET A 15 -7.22 9.55 0.18
CA MET A 15 -6.36 8.43 0.56
C MET A 15 -6.72 7.91 1.96
N SER A 16 -6.25 6.71 2.27
CA SER A 16 -6.32 6.07 3.58
C SER A 16 -4.91 5.86 4.15
N PHE A 17 -4.81 5.56 5.45
CA PHE A 17 -3.56 5.05 6.01
C PHE A 17 -3.22 3.66 5.46
N VAL A 18 -4.24 2.82 5.26
CA VAL A 18 -4.09 1.43 4.79
C VAL A 18 -4.83 1.22 3.48
N GLY A 19 -4.11 0.72 2.47
CA GLY A 19 -4.60 0.44 1.13
C GLY A 19 -3.46 0.19 0.13
N PRO A 20 -3.76 -0.18 -1.11
CA PRO A 20 -2.75 -0.33 -2.15
C PRO A 20 -1.99 0.99 -2.36
N ARG A 21 -0.67 0.93 -2.55
CA ARG A 21 0.10 2.15 -2.85
C ARG A 21 -0.42 2.77 -4.16
N PRO A 22 -0.60 4.10 -4.24
CA PRO A 22 -0.95 4.76 -5.49
C PRO A 22 -0.01 4.31 -6.62
N ALA A 23 -0.58 3.83 -7.73
CA ALA A 23 0.21 3.54 -8.91
C ALA A 23 0.70 4.86 -9.52
N LEU A 24 1.92 4.88 -10.02
CA LEU A 24 2.41 6.02 -10.80
C LEU A 24 1.73 6.02 -12.17
N PHE A 25 1.58 7.20 -12.76
CA PHE A 25 0.93 7.37 -14.07
C PHE A 25 1.60 6.56 -15.20
N ASN A 26 2.88 6.21 -15.05
CA ASN A 26 3.64 5.43 -16.02
C ASN A 26 3.55 3.90 -15.81
N GLN A 27 2.87 3.42 -14.76
CA GLN A 27 2.77 1.99 -14.42
C GLN A 27 1.52 1.33 -15.04
N HIS A 28 1.39 1.40 -16.35
CA HIS A 28 0.22 0.91 -17.10
C HIS A 28 -0.10 -0.55 -16.81
N ASP A 29 0.90 -1.44 -16.78
CA ASP A 29 0.71 -2.87 -16.52
C ASP A 29 0.16 -3.14 -15.11
N LEU A 30 0.64 -2.40 -14.11
CA LEU A 30 0.15 -2.50 -12.74
C LEU A 30 -1.30 -2.02 -12.64
N ILE A 31 -1.62 -0.89 -13.29
CA ILE A 31 -2.98 -0.35 -13.31
C ILE A 31 -3.93 -1.34 -13.97
N ALA A 32 -3.59 -1.84 -15.17
CA ALA A 32 -4.41 -2.79 -15.91
C ALA A 32 -4.66 -4.07 -15.11
N LEU A 33 -3.61 -4.65 -14.50
CA LEU A 33 -3.74 -5.89 -13.73
C LEU A 33 -4.54 -5.66 -12.43
N ARG A 34 -4.35 -4.53 -11.75
CA ARG A 34 -5.18 -4.16 -10.58
C ARG A 34 -6.65 -4.02 -10.96
N THR A 35 -6.95 -3.41 -12.11
CA THR A 35 -8.32 -3.28 -12.61
C THR A 35 -8.94 -4.65 -12.86
N GLN A 36 -8.23 -5.56 -13.52
CA GLN A 36 -8.70 -6.93 -13.76
C GLN A 36 -9.03 -7.70 -12.47
N HIS A 37 -8.35 -7.40 -11.37
CA HIS A 37 -8.55 -8.04 -10.07
C HIS A 37 -9.45 -7.25 -9.09
N GLY A 38 -10.12 -6.18 -9.55
CA GLY A 38 -10.99 -5.36 -8.70
C GLY A 38 -10.26 -4.46 -7.70
N VAL A 39 -8.92 -4.47 -7.67
CA VAL A 39 -8.10 -3.70 -6.71
C VAL A 39 -8.29 -2.19 -6.87
N HIS A 40 -8.64 -1.74 -8.07
CA HIS A 40 -8.91 -0.33 -8.37
C HIS A 40 -10.09 0.28 -7.57
N GLU A 41 -10.96 -0.55 -6.97
CA GLU A 41 -12.06 -0.10 -6.10
C GLU A 41 -11.58 0.33 -4.70
N LEU A 42 -10.37 -0.08 -4.30
CA LEU A 42 -9.81 0.28 -3.01
C LEU A 42 -9.29 1.71 -3.01
N VAL A 43 -9.57 2.42 -1.91
CA VAL A 43 -8.95 3.73 -1.64
C VAL A 43 -7.44 3.54 -1.49
N PRO A 44 -6.60 4.30 -2.21
CA PRO A 44 -5.15 4.19 -2.10
C PRO A 44 -4.65 4.50 -0.68
N GLY A 45 -3.61 3.78 -0.26
CA GLY A 45 -3.06 3.84 1.09
C GLY A 45 -1.63 4.36 1.18
N LEU A 46 -1.29 4.98 2.32
CA LEU A 46 0.10 5.28 2.68
C LEU A 46 0.92 3.99 2.81
N THR A 47 0.37 2.99 3.52
CA THR A 47 0.89 1.62 3.61
C THR A 47 -0.18 0.62 3.20
N GLY A 48 0.19 -0.65 3.04
CA GLY A 48 -0.71 -1.70 2.56
C GLY A 48 -0.10 -3.08 2.67
N TRP A 49 -0.92 -4.11 2.38
CA TRP A 49 -0.49 -5.49 2.50
C TRP A 49 0.71 -5.82 1.59
N ALA A 50 0.72 -5.33 0.34
CA ALA A 50 1.88 -5.48 -0.54
C ALA A 50 3.13 -4.76 0.01
N GLN A 51 2.97 -3.56 0.58
CA GLN A 51 4.06 -2.77 1.15
C GLN A 51 4.75 -3.48 2.33
N VAL A 52 3.98 -4.14 3.20
CA VAL A 52 4.55 -4.88 4.34
C VAL A 52 5.06 -6.28 3.95
N ASN A 53 4.77 -6.80 2.76
CA ASN A 53 5.23 -8.14 2.32
C ASN A 53 6.32 -8.12 1.23
N GLY A 54 6.78 -6.95 0.77
CA GLY A 54 7.91 -6.87 -0.16
C GLY A 54 8.03 -5.53 -0.90
N ARG A 55 6.97 -4.70 -0.86
CA ARG A 55 6.99 -3.30 -1.35
C ARG A 55 7.41 -3.21 -2.82
N ASP A 56 8.59 -2.67 -3.08
CA ASP A 56 9.09 -2.35 -4.42
C ASP A 56 9.87 -3.54 -5.02
N GLU A 57 10.25 -4.52 -4.20
CA GLU A 57 10.92 -5.75 -4.64
C GLU A 57 9.92 -6.79 -5.21
N LEU A 58 8.62 -6.57 -5.03
CA LEU A 58 7.59 -7.48 -5.54
C LEU A 58 7.38 -7.31 -7.05
N PRO A 59 7.41 -8.41 -7.82
CA PRO A 59 6.87 -8.42 -9.17
C PRO A 59 5.41 -7.95 -9.20
N ILE A 60 5.00 -7.35 -10.32
CA ILE A 60 3.63 -6.82 -10.49
C ILE A 60 2.55 -7.87 -10.17
N PRO A 61 2.62 -9.12 -10.67
CA PRO A 61 1.60 -10.13 -10.36
C PRO A 61 1.47 -10.43 -8.86
N ASP A 62 2.58 -10.52 -8.15
CA ASP A 62 2.58 -10.81 -6.71
C ASP A 62 2.07 -9.62 -5.90
N LYS A 63 2.42 -8.40 -6.32
CA LYS A 63 1.88 -7.16 -5.75
C LYS A 63 0.36 -7.11 -5.89
N VAL A 64 -0.17 -7.38 -7.09
CA VAL A 64 -1.62 -7.40 -7.31
C VAL A 64 -2.30 -8.53 -6.54
N LYS A 65 -1.68 -9.70 -6.43
CA LYS A 65 -2.20 -10.81 -5.62
C LYS A 65 -2.35 -10.42 -4.15
N LEU A 66 -1.38 -9.69 -3.59
CA LEU A 66 -1.43 -9.19 -2.22
C LEU A 66 -2.48 -8.08 -2.07
N ASP A 67 -2.58 -7.17 -3.02
CA ASP A 67 -3.61 -6.13 -3.01
C ASP A 67 -5.03 -6.74 -3.10
N ALA A 68 -5.23 -7.75 -3.95
CA ALA A 68 -6.49 -8.49 -4.05
C ALA A 68 -6.78 -9.29 -2.78
N ALA A 69 -5.76 -9.85 -2.12
CA ALA A 69 -5.93 -10.51 -0.83
C ALA A 69 -6.37 -9.52 0.27
N TYR A 70 -5.89 -8.27 0.20
CA TYR A 70 -6.35 -7.20 1.08
C TYR A 70 -7.81 -6.82 0.79
N LEU A 71 -8.18 -6.66 -0.47
CA LEU A 71 -9.58 -6.42 -0.88
C LEU A 71 -10.56 -7.42 -0.25
N GLN A 72 -10.18 -8.70 -0.21
CA GLN A 72 -11.03 -9.77 0.32
C GLN A 72 -11.03 -9.89 1.85
N ARG A 73 -10.08 -9.28 2.56
CA ARG A 73 -9.84 -9.49 4.00
C ARG A 73 -9.86 -8.20 4.83
N GLN A 74 -10.12 -7.07 4.19
CA GLN A 74 -10.08 -5.76 4.82
C GLN A 74 -10.97 -5.74 6.06
N SER A 75 -10.37 -5.37 7.18
CA SER A 75 -11.03 -5.25 8.48
C SER A 75 -10.16 -4.39 9.38
N LEU A 76 -10.75 -3.75 10.39
CA LEU A 76 -10.00 -2.92 11.33
C LEU A 76 -8.85 -3.68 12.02
N ALA A 77 -9.04 -4.97 12.30
CA ALA A 77 -7.99 -5.81 12.87
C ALA A 77 -6.84 -6.06 11.88
N PHE A 78 -7.17 -6.27 10.60
CA PHE A 78 -6.16 -6.46 9.57
C PHE A 78 -5.39 -5.17 9.28
N ASP A 79 -6.08 -4.03 9.26
CA ASP A 79 -5.47 -2.71 9.09
C ASP A 79 -4.52 -2.40 10.25
N SER A 80 -4.94 -2.67 11.49
CA SER A 80 -4.10 -2.53 12.69
C SER A 80 -2.83 -3.39 12.60
N ARG A 81 -2.95 -4.62 12.10
CA ARG A 81 -1.79 -5.50 11.84
C ARG A 81 -0.85 -4.91 10.79
N ILE A 82 -1.38 -4.36 9.69
CA ILE A 82 -0.55 -3.74 8.65
C ILE A 82 0.18 -2.52 9.19
N LEU A 83 -0.49 -1.68 9.97
CA LEU A 83 0.13 -0.52 10.62
C LEU A 83 1.24 -0.94 11.59
N TRP A 84 1.01 -1.96 12.42
CA TRP A 84 2.04 -2.51 13.31
C TRP A 84 3.26 -3.03 12.54
N LEU A 85 3.05 -3.82 11.49
CA LEU A 85 4.14 -4.33 10.65
C LEU A 85 4.90 -3.19 9.96
N THR A 86 4.19 -2.14 9.55
CA THR A 86 4.79 -0.93 8.97
C THR A 86 5.69 -0.25 10.00
N PHE A 87 5.20 -0.03 11.21
CA PHE A 87 5.95 0.56 12.32
C PHE A 87 7.21 -0.25 12.64
N VAL A 88 7.09 -1.57 12.79
CA VAL A 88 8.25 -2.46 13.04
C VAL A 88 9.27 -2.37 11.90
N LYS A 89 8.84 -2.30 10.64
CA LYS A 89 9.76 -2.16 9.50
C LYS A 89 10.47 -0.82 9.46
N VAL A 90 9.80 0.27 9.85
CA VAL A 90 10.42 1.60 9.96
C VAL A 90 11.43 1.60 11.09
N LEU A 91 11.07 1.12 12.29
CA LEU A 91 12.00 1.03 13.42
C LEU A 91 13.21 0.12 13.14
N ARG A 92 13.03 -0.98 12.40
CA ARG A 92 14.16 -1.83 11.99
C ARG A 92 15.10 -1.15 11.00
N ARG A 93 14.66 -0.07 10.32
CA ARG A 93 15.51 0.76 9.46
C ARG A 93 16.20 1.88 10.24
N ASP A 94 15.83 2.15 11.50
CA ASP A 94 16.53 3.06 12.43
C ASP A 94 17.83 2.45 13.01
N GLY A 95 18.60 1.78 12.15
CA GLY A 95 20.01 1.44 12.37
C GLY A 95 20.88 1.76 11.15
N VAL A 96 20.31 2.35 10.09
CA VAL A 96 21.08 2.77 8.92
C VAL A 96 21.57 4.20 9.17
N SER A 97 22.77 4.26 9.74
CA SER A 97 23.62 5.44 9.78
C SER A 97 23.73 6.05 8.39
N HIS A 98 23.77 7.39 8.33
CA HIS A 98 24.06 8.21 7.15
C HIS A 98 25.22 7.69 6.30
#